data_AF-E4XIH1-F1
#
_entry.id   AF-E4XIH1-F1
#
_cell.length_a   1.000
_cell.length_b   1.000
_cell.length_c   1.000
_cell.angle_alpha   90.00
_cell.angle_beta   90.00
_cell.angle_gamma   90.00
#
_symmetry.space_group_name_H-M   'P 1'
#
loop_
_entity.id
_entity.type
_entity.pdbx_description
1 polymer ?
#
loop_
_entity_poly.entity_id
_entity_poly.type
_entity_poly.pdbx_seq_one_letter_code
_entity_poly.pdbx_strand_id
1 'polypeptide(L)' 'MKQIERQIKRRFLIGSQVSEKSIMSDLTTQNYPERSVHKVLQIMIRRGEVQHRMQRRMLYRVK' A
#
# COMPACT_ATOMS: atom_id res chain seq x y z
N MET A 1 9.59 -5.69 -7.15
CA MET A 1 8.88 -4.40 -6.92
C MET A 1 7.61 -4.24 -7.75
N LYS A 2 7.66 -4.29 -9.09
CA LYS A 2 6.48 -4.08 -9.97
C LYS A 2 5.28 -5.02 -9.69
N GLN A 3 5.53 -6.25 -9.23
CA GLN A 3 4.46 -7.20 -8.88
C GLN A 3 3.70 -6.80 -7.60
N ILE A 4 4.41 -6.36 -6.55
CA ILE A 4 3.80 -5.88 -5.30
C ILE A 4 2.96 -4.64 -5.58
N GLU A 5 3.49 -3.69 -6.37
CA GLU A 5 2.74 -2.50 -6.78
C GLU A 5 1.45 -2.87 -7.54
N ARG A 6 1.53 -3.84 -8.46
CA ARG A 6 0.35 -4.34 -9.19
C ARG A 6 -0.68 -4.98 -8.25
N GLN A 7 -0.25 -5.73 -7.24
CA GLN A 7 -1.15 -6.32 -6.25
C GLN A 7 -1.83 -5.27 -5.39
N ILE A 8 -1.06 -4.27 -4.90
CA ILE A 8 -1.61 -3.13 -4.18
C ILE A 8 -2.66 -2.43 -5.05
N LYS A 9 -2.34 -2.10 -6.30
CA LYS A 9 -3.27 -1.44 -7.22
C LYS A 9 -4.52 -2.25 -7.57
N ARG A 10 -4.45 -3.59 -7.53
CA ARG A 10 -5.64 -4.45 -7.76
C ARG A 10 -6.56 -4.50 -6.55
N ARG A 11 -6.00 -4.56 -5.34
CA ARG A 11 -6.76 -4.73 -4.09
C ARG A 11 -7.24 -3.40 -3.50
N PHE A 12 -6.46 -2.35 -3.68
CA PHE A 12 -6.73 -1.02 -3.14
C PHE A 12 -7.22 -0.12 -4.26
N LEU A 13 -8.53 0.00 -4.49
CA LEU A 13 -9.10 0.78 -5.60
C LEU A 13 -8.90 2.29 -5.40
N ILE A 14 -8.91 3.08 -6.48
CA ILE A 14 -8.83 4.55 -6.40
C ILE A 14 -10.02 5.06 -5.57
N GLY A 15 -9.77 6.00 -4.66
CA GLY A 15 -10.78 6.54 -3.74
C GLY A 15 -11.07 5.66 -2.51
N SER A 16 -10.49 4.46 -2.42
CA SER A 16 -10.65 3.61 -1.24
C SER A 16 -9.69 4.03 -0.12
N GLN A 17 -10.07 3.67 1.12
CA GLN A 17 -9.27 3.82 2.32
C GLN A 17 -8.97 2.45 2.91
N VAL A 18 -7.73 2.22 3.31
CA VAL A 18 -7.34 0.96 3.94
C VAL A 18 -6.25 1.20 4.97
N SER A 19 -6.20 0.39 6.02
CA SER A 19 -5.15 0.54 7.03
C SER A 19 -3.81 0.00 6.51
N GLU A 20 -2.71 0.64 6.90
CA GLU A 20 -1.37 0.16 6.53
C GLU A 20 -1.15 -1.28 7.02
N LYS A 21 -1.59 -1.59 8.25
CA LYS A 21 -1.54 -2.94 8.81
C LYS A 21 -2.25 -3.99 7.95
N SER A 22 -3.41 -3.66 7.38
CA SER A 22 -4.14 -4.59 6.52
C SER A 22 -3.38 -4.88 5.23
N ILE A 23 -2.78 -3.86 4.58
CA ILE A 23 -1.94 -4.08 3.39
C ILE A 23 -0.73 -4.94 3.72
N MET A 24 -0.07 -4.64 4.85
CA MET A 24 1.10 -5.39 5.29
C MET A 24 0.73 -6.86 5.50
N SER A 25 -0.32 -7.13 6.28
CA SER A 25 -0.79 -8.50 6.54
C SER A 25 -1.16 -9.25 5.26
N ASP A 26 -1.96 -8.64 4.39
CA ASP A 26 -2.41 -9.28 3.15
C ASP A 26 -1.24 -9.71 2.25
N LEU A 27 -0.20 -8.88 2.18
CA LEU A 27 0.95 -9.14 1.31
C LEU A 27 1.97 -10.06 1.97
N THR A 28 2.16 -10.00 3.30
CA THR A 28 3.03 -10.94 4.01
C THR A 28 2.44 -12.36 4.01
N THR A 29 1.10 -12.52 4.11
CA THR A 29 0.43 -13.83 3.93
C THR A 29 0.64 -14.42 2.53
N GLN A 30 0.91 -13.57 1.52
CA GLN A 30 1.27 -13.99 0.15
C GLN A 30 2.79 -14.22 -0.02
N ASN A 31 3.55 -14.36 1.07
CA ASN A 31 5.00 -14.52 1.09
C ASN A 31 5.79 -13.33 0.52
N TYR A 32 5.21 -12.13 0.44
CA TYR A 32 5.99 -10.94 0.11
C TYR A 32 6.80 -10.47 1.34
N PRO A 33 8.11 -10.22 1.19
CA PRO A 33 8.93 -9.73 2.29
C PRO A 33 8.44 -8.35 2.77
N GLU A 34 8.24 -8.22 4.08
CA GLU A 34 7.70 -7.01 4.73
C GLU A 34 8.45 -5.73 4.31
N ARG A 35 9.79 -5.77 4.34
CA ARG A 35 10.64 -4.67 3.89
C ARG A 35 10.37 -4.24 2.44
N SER A 36 10.09 -5.21 1.56
CA SER A 36 9.79 -4.92 0.15
C SER A 36 8.43 -4.24 0.00
N VAL A 37 7.44 -4.67 0.79
CA VAL A 37 6.10 -4.07 0.81
C VAL A 37 6.18 -2.62 1.31
N HIS A 38 6.84 -2.38 2.45
CA HIS A 38 7.07 -1.03 2.97
C HIS A 38 7.80 -0.13 1.97
N LYS A 39 8.84 -0.64 1.29
CA LYS A 39 9.57 0.13 0.28
C LYS A 39 8.67 0.56 -0.88
N VAL A 40 7.80 -0.33 -1.37
CA VAL A 40 6.87 -0.02 -2.46
C VAL A 40 5.82 0.99 -1.99
N LEU A 41 5.25 0.81 -0.80
CA LEU A 41 4.32 1.76 -0.19
C LEU A 41 4.92 3.17 -0.07
N GLN A 42 6.14 3.28 0.45
CA GLN A 42 6.88 4.53 0.55
C GLN A 42 7.08 5.18 -0.83
N ILE A 43 7.39 4.40 -1.87
CA ILE A 43 7.51 4.91 -3.23
C ILE A 43 6.17 5.43 -3.75
N MET A 44 5.08 4.69 -3.57
CA MET A 44 3.73 5.10 -3.99
C MET A 44 3.27 6.38 -3.26
N ILE A 45 3.62 6.54 -1.99
CA ILE A 45 3.34 7.74 -1.20
C ILE A 45 4.14 8.94 -1.74
N ARG A 46 5.44 8.77 -1.97
CA ARG A 46 6.30 9.84 -2.55
C ARG A 46 5.84 10.28 -3.94
N ARG A 47 5.24 9.38 -4.72
CA ARG A 47 4.66 9.67 -6.04
C ARG A 47 3.26 10.30 -5.96
N GLY A 48 2.66 10.38 -4.77
CA GLY A 48 1.30 10.87 -4.58
C GLY A 48 0.21 9.93 -5.10
N GLU A 49 0.53 8.66 -5.35
CA GLU A 49 -0.44 7.62 -5.70
C GLU A 49 -1.28 7.22 -4.47
N VAL A 50 -0.67 7.29 -3.29
CA VAL A 50 -1.27 6.99 -2.00
C VAL A 50 -0.96 8.10 -1.00
N GLN A 51 -1.92 8.44 -0.14
CA GLN A 51 -1.75 9.43 0.92
C GLN A 51 -1.99 8.83 2.30
N HIS A 52 -1.14 9.16 3.26
CA HIS A 52 -1.42 8.90 4.66
C HIS A 52 -2.58 9.77 5.17
N ARG A 53 -3.48 9.16 5.92
CA ARG A 53 -4.59 9.80 6.64
C ARG A 53 -4.64 9.29 8.08
N MET A 54 -5.41 9.96 8.93
CA MET A 54 -5.67 9.55 10.32
C MET A 54 -4.39 9.19 11.09
N GLN A 55 -3.52 10.18 11.32
CA GLN A 55 -2.22 9.98 11.99
C GLN A 55 -1.36 8.87 11.35
N ARG A 56 -1.38 8.77 10.01
CA ARG A 56 -0.65 7.78 9.21
C ARG A 56 -1.09 6.33 9.35
N ARG A 57 -2.15 6.04 10.11
CA ARG A 57 -2.68 4.67 10.25
C ARG A 57 -3.45 4.19 9.02
N MET A 58 -3.99 5.14 8.26
CA MET A 58 -4.80 4.89 7.07
C MET A 58 -4.07 5.37 5.83
N LEU A 59 -4.29 4.66 4.73
CA LEU A 59 -3.82 5.00 3.40
C LEU A 59 -5.05 5.25 2.54
N TYR A 60 -5.00 6.32 1.76
CA TYR A 60 -6.03 6.70 0.80
C TYR A 60 -5.45 6.67 -0.62
N ARG A 61 -6.12 5.97 -1.55
CA ARG A 61 -5.63 5.88 -2.92
C ARG A 61 -6.10 7.06 -3.74
N VAL A 62 -5.14 7.80 -4.29
CA VAL A 62 -5.40 8.99 -5.09
C VAL A 62 -5.41 8.68 -6.58
N LYS A 63 -4.54 7.78 -7.05
CA LYS A 63 -4.35 7.39 -8.47
C LYS A 63 -4.01 5.91 -8.61
#